data_AF-A0A6I2GQ98-F1
#
_entry.id   AF-A0A6I2GQ98-F1
#
_cell.length_a   1.000
_cell.length_b   1.000
_cell.length_c   1.000
_cell.angle_alpha   90.00
_cell.angle_beta   90.00
_cell.angle_gamma   90.00
#
_symmetry.space_group_name_H-M   'P 1'
#
loop_
_entity.id
_entity.type
_entity.pdbx_description
1 polymer ?
#
loop_
_entity_poly.entity_id
_entity_poly.type
_entity_poly.pdbx_seq_one_letter_code
_entity_poly.pdbx_strand_id
1 'polypeptide(L)' 'MPSHPAVDLLTTRLAQYLGPQAAANTVDTFCRRSAGARPEALTPAQLVGVLPSLQPLLSVLLGTTKAEILLSQLAKDLSR' A
#
# COMPACT_ATOMS: atom_id res chain seq x y z
N MET A 1 -11.56 -15.59 -1.44
CA MET A 1 -10.15 -15.79 -1.83
C MET A 1 -9.31 -15.42 -0.63
N PRO A 2 -8.28 -16.19 -0.24
CA PRO A 2 -7.48 -15.82 0.92
C PRO A 2 -6.74 -14.54 0.55
N SER A 3 -7.15 -13.44 1.15
CA SER A 3 -6.43 -12.18 1.07
C SER A 3 -5.11 -12.37 1.83
N HIS A 4 -4.01 -12.06 1.15
CA HIS A 4 -2.68 -12.17 1.74
C HIS A 4 -2.62 -11.19 2.93
N PRO A 5 -2.18 -11.60 4.13
CA PRO A 5 -2.27 -10.77 5.34
C PRO A 5 -1.57 -9.40 5.17
N ALA A 6 -0.46 -9.37 4.43
CA ALA A 6 0.22 -8.14 4.03
C ALA A 6 -0.64 -7.19 3.16
N VAL A 7 -1.41 -7.73 2.23
CA VAL A 7 -2.31 -6.97 1.34
C VAL A 7 -3.49 -6.42 2.12
N ASP A 8 -4.06 -7.22 3.03
CA ASP A 8 -5.13 -6.78 3.93
C ASP A 8 -4.67 -5.66 4.85
N LEU A 9 -3.46 -5.78 5.41
CA LEU A 9 -2.87 -4.73 6.25
C LEU A 9 -2.72 -3.43 5.47
N LEU A 10 -2.12 -3.49 4.27
CA LEU A 10 -1.91 -2.31 3.43
C LEU A 10 -3.26 -1.67 3.05
N THR A 11 -4.21 -2.48 2.61
CA THR A 11 -5.54 -2.03 2.19
C THR A 11 -6.32 -1.42 3.35
N THR A 12 -6.29 -2.05 4.53
CA THR A 12 -6.98 -1.55 5.74
C THR A 12 -6.42 -0.21 6.19
N ARG A 13 -5.09 -0.05 6.17
CA ARG A 13 -4.45 1.23 6.52
C ARG A 13 -4.79 2.33 5.54
N LEU A 14 -4.74 2.05 4.24
CA LEU A 14 -5.11 3.03 3.21
C LEU A 14 -6.61 3.36 3.24
N ALA A 15 -7.46 2.41 3.62
CA ALA A 15 -8.91 2.60 3.73
C ALA A 15 -9.30 3.65 4.78
N GLN A 16 -8.45 3.90 5.79
CA GLN A 16 -8.68 4.97 6.77
C GLN A 16 -8.63 6.37 6.14
N TYR A 17 -8.00 6.51 4.97
CA TYR A 17 -7.81 7.78 4.29
C TYR A 17 -8.58 7.88 2.97
N LEU A 18 -8.69 6.76 2.24
CA LEU A 18 -9.30 6.69 0.91
C LEU A 18 -10.73 6.11 0.92
N GLY A 19 -11.09 5.39 1.99
CA GLY A 19 -12.24 4.49 2.01
C GLY A 19 -11.91 3.08 1.45
N PRO A 20 -12.70 2.05 1.83
CA PRO A 20 -12.32 0.64 1.58
C PRO A 20 -12.15 0.28 0.11
N GLN A 21 -13.10 0.69 -0.75
CA GLN A 21 -13.06 0.37 -2.18
C GLN A 21 -11.91 1.09 -2.89
N ALA A 22 -11.71 2.38 -2.60
CA ALA A 22 -10.65 3.17 -3.22
C ALA A 22 -9.26 2.67 -2.78
N ALA A 23 -9.11 2.24 -1.53
CA ALA A 23 -7.89 1.63 -1.04
C ALA A 23 -7.55 0.32 -1.78
N ALA A 24 -8.52 -0.59 -1.92
CA ALA A 24 -8.31 -1.85 -2.65
C ALA A 24 -7.91 -1.62 -4.11
N ASN A 25 -8.61 -0.71 -4.80
CA ASN A 25 -8.30 -0.35 -6.20
C ASN A 25 -6.92 0.31 -6.33
N THR A 26 -6.55 1.16 -5.37
CA THR A 26 -5.24 1.80 -5.31
C THR A 26 -4.15 0.76 -5.15
N VAL A 27 -4.27 -0.14 -4.18
CA VAL A 27 -3.29 -1.22 -3.95
C VAL A 27 -3.12 -2.08 -5.21
N ASP A 28 -4.22 -2.53 -5.83
CA ASP A 28 -4.14 -3.33 -7.07
C ASP A 28 -3.47 -2.55 -8.21
N THR A 29 -3.86 -1.29 -8.43
CA THR A 29 -3.30 -0.45 -9.49
C THR A 29 -1.79 -0.24 -9.33
N PHE A 30 -1.34 0.10 -8.12
CA PHE A 30 0.07 0.36 -7.86
C PHE A 30 0.91 -0.93 -7.86
N CYS A 31 0.37 -2.06 -7.37
CA CYS A 31 1.05 -3.35 -7.47
C CYS A 31 1.27 -3.75 -8.93
N ARG A 32 0.24 -3.62 -9.77
CA ARG A 32 0.35 -3.90 -11.21
C ARG A 32 1.32 -2.96 -11.91
N ARG A 33 1.28 -1.67 -11.57
CA ARG A 33 2.13 -0.66 -12.21
C ARG A 33 3.59 -0.76 -11.79
N SER A 34 3.86 -1.00 -10.50
CA SER A 34 5.22 -0.99 -9.95
C SER A 34 5.90 -2.35 -9.98
N ALA A 35 5.15 -3.44 -9.76
CA ALA A 35 5.69 -4.79 -9.65
C ALA A 35 5.20 -5.74 -10.76
N GLY A 36 4.33 -5.29 -11.67
CA GLY A 36 3.84 -6.09 -12.79
C GLY A 36 2.89 -7.23 -12.41
N ALA A 37 2.47 -7.32 -11.15
CA ALA A 37 1.67 -8.42 -10.64
C ALA A 37 0.53 -7.94 -9.74
N ARG A 38 -0.44 -8.83 -9.50
CA ARG A 38 -1.53 -8.59 -8.55
C ARG A 38 -0.99 -8.58 -7.12
N PRO A 39 -1.60 -7.82 -6.20
CA PRO A 39 -1.15 -7.75 -4.82
C PRO A 39 -1.10 -9.13 -4.14
N GLU A 40 -2.02 -10.05 -4.45
CA GLU A 40 -2.04 -11.40 -3.85
C GLU A 40 -0.86 -12.28 -4.28
N ALA A 41 -0.21 -11.95 -5.40
CA ALA A 41 0.93 -12.68 -5.94
C ALA A 41 2.29 -12.11 -5.46
N LEU A 42 2.27 -10.97 -4.76
CA LEU A 42 3.47 -10.32 -4.27
C LEU A 42 3.84 -10.84 -2.87
N THR A 43 5.13 -11.08 -2.68
CA THR A 43 5.69 -11.30 -1.35
C THR A 43 5.68 -10.00 -0.53
N PRO A 44 5.73 -10.06 0.82
CA PRO A 44 5.82 -8.87 1.66
C PRO A 44 6.98 -7.94 1.26
N ALA A 45 8.15 -8.50 0.94
CA ALA A 45 9.31 -7.73 0.48
C ALA A 45 9.04 -6.98 -0.84
N GLN A 46 8.32 -7.60 -1.78
CA GLN A 46 7.92 -6.93 -3.02
C GLN A 46 6.87 -5.85 -2.77
N LEU A 47 5.93 -6.06 -1.84
CA LEU A 47 4.96 -5.04 -1.44
C LEU A 47 5.62 -3.81 -0.82
N VAL A 48 6.68 -3.99 -0.03
CA VAL A 48 7.51 -2.87 0.47
C VAL A 48 8.08 -2.05 -0.69
N GLY A 49 8.52 -2.71 -1.77
CA GLY A 49 8.99 -2.04 -2.99
C GLY A 49 7.92 -1.23 -3.73
N VAL A 50 6.64 -1.49 -3.49
CA VAL A 50 5.52 -0.72 -4.07
C VAL A 50 5.23 0.55 -3.26
N LEU A 51 5.57 0.60 -1.96
CA LEU A 51 5.24 1.75 -1.09
C LEU A 51 5.71 3.12 -1.62
N PRO A 52 6.92 3.29 -2.20
CA PRO A 52 7.35 4.58 -2.73
C PRO A 52 6.46 5.10 -3.86
N SER A 53 5.81 4.22 -4.63
CA SER A 53 4.92 4.66 -5.71
C SER A 53 3.61 5.24 -5.19
N LEU A 54 3.22 4.93 -3.95
CA LEU A 54 2.06 5.52 -3.27
C LEU A 54 2.36 6.92 -2.70
N GLN A 55 3.63 7.31 -2.58
CA GLN A 55 4.03 8.58 -1.96
C GLN A 55 3.38 9.82 -2.60
N PRO A 56 3.31 9.98 -3.93
CA PRO A 56 2.71 11.16 -4.54
C PRO A 56 1.22 11.29 -4.17
N LEU A 57 0.47 10.19 -4.25
CA LEU A 57 -0.96 10.16 -3.91
C LEU A 57 -1.17 10.52 -2.43
N LEU A 58 -0.43 9.88 -1.54
CA LEU A 58 -0.54 10.11 -0.10
C LEU A 58 -0.10 11.52 0.30
N SER A 59 0.89 12.09 -0.40
CA SER A 59 1.36 13.45 -0.14
C SER A 59 0.29 14.49 -0.50
N VAL A 60 -0.47 14.26 -1.57
CA VAL A 60 -1.61 15.11 -1.94
C VAL A 60 -2.73 15.04 -0.90
N LEU A 61 -3.00 13.85 -0.34
CA LEU A 61 -4.12 13.63 0.58
C LEU A 61 -3.81 14.03 2.03
N LEU A 62 -2.60 13.73 2.49
CA LEU A 62 -2.21 13.82 3.89
C LEU A 62 -1.18 14.92 4.16
N GLY A 63 -0.56 15.46 3.11
CA GLY A 63 0.65 16.27 3.20
C GLY A 63 1.90 15.39 3.26
N THR A 64 3.01 15.92 2.75
CA THR A 64 4.29 15.20 2.56
C THR A 64 4.77 14.49 3.84
N THR A 65 4.85 15.22 4.96
CA THR A 65 5.36 14.65 6.22
C THR A 65 4.52 13.49 6.74
N LYS A 66 3.19 13.59 6.67
CA LYS A 66 2.30 12.51 7.13
C LYS A 66 2.37 11.30 6.19
N ALA A 67 2.49 11.54 4.89
CA ALA A 67 2.67 10.49 3.90
C ALA A 67 3.96 9.69 4.16
N GLU A 68 5.08 10.36 4.40
CA GLU A 68 6.36 9.70 4.70
C GLU A 68 6.31 8.88 6.00
N ILE A 69 5.67 9.40 7.05
CA ILE A 69 5.47 8.68 8.31
C ILE A 69 4.63 7.42 8.08
N LEU A 70 3.52 7.54 7.37
CA LEU A 70 2.63 6.41 7.08
C LEU A 70 3.35 5.32 6.26
N LEU A 71 4.08 5.71 5.21
CA LEU A 71 4.85 4.77 4.39
C LEU A 71 5.96 4.08 5.20
N SER A 72 6.63 4.82 6.07
CA SER A 72 7.65 4.25 6.97
C SER A 72 7.05 3.25 7.97
N GLN A 73 5.85 3.51 8.47
CA GLN A 73 5.12 2.58 9.34
C GLN A 73 4.69 1.32 8.58
N LEU A 74 4.12 1.48 7.38
CA LEU A 74 3.73 0.38 6.51
C LEU A 74 4.93 -0.50 6.14
N ALA A 75 6.09 0.09 5.83
CA ALA A 75 7.30 -0.66 5.53
C ALA A 75 7.76 -1.53 6.71
N LYS A 76 7.66 -1.00 7.94
CA LYS A 76 7.97 -1.75 9.17
C LYS A 76 6.98 -2.88 9.42
N ASP A 77 5.69 -2.61 9.26
CA ASP A 77 4.62 -3.60 9.46
C ASP A 77 4.73 -4.76 8.45
N LEU A 78 5.13 -4.47 7.21
CA LEU A 78 5.34 -5.47 6.15
C LEU A 78 6.64 -6.27 6.26
N SER A 79 7.59 -5.81 7.07
CA SER A 79 8.90 -6.46 7.27
C SER A 79 8.95 -7.35 8.53
N ARG A 80 7.83 -7.46 9.26
CA ARG A 80 7.66 -8.35 10.41
C ARG A 80 7.09 -9.69 10.00
#